data_AF-A0A821V1R3-F1
#
_entry.id   AF-A0A821V1R3-F1
#
_cell.length_a   1.000
_cell.length_b   1.000
_cell.length_c   1.000
_cell.angle_alpha   90.00
_cell.angle_beta   90.00
_cell.angle_gamma   90.00
#
_symmetry.space_group_name_H-M   'P 1'
#
loop_
_entity.id
_entity.type
_entity.pdbx_description
1 polymer ?
#
loop_
_entity_poly.entity_id
_entity_poly.type
_entity_poly.pdbx_seq_one_letter_code
_entity_poly.pdbx_strand_id
1 'polypeptide(L)'
;MWYSVSTIMGYGADFHVQTAAGRLLTVGLHMLSLVLVVTYTANLASDLTTIKSNYFISGIDNIINGKIPYSRIGIVTESSLEDF
;
A
#
# COMPACT_ATOMS: atom_id res chain seq x y z
N MET A 1 -9.80 -11.28 27.66
CA MET A 1 -10.09 -10.22 26.67
C MET A 1 -8.81 -9.48 26.27
N TRP A 2 -8.11 -8.81 27.19
CA TRP A 2 -6.86 -8.09 26.89
C TRP A 2 -5.78 -8.97 26.27
N TYR A 3 -5.56 -10.18 26.81
CA TYR A 3 -4.65 -11.19 26.24
C TYR A 3 -4.81 -11.36 24.73
N SER A 4 -6.04 -11.66 24.29
CA SER A 4 -6.32 -11.92 22.88
C SER A 4 -6.10 -10.69 21.99
N VAL A 5 -6.42 -9.50 22.50
CA VAL A 5 -6.18 -8.23 21.78
C VAL A 5 -4.68 -7.98 21.61
N SER A 6 -3.90 -8.17 22.67
CA SER A 6 -2.44 -8.02 22.62
C SER A 6 -1.80 -9.03 21.68
N THR A 7 -2.23 -10.30 21.70
CA THR A 7 -1.79 -11.35 20.77
C THR A 7 -2.04 -10.96 19.32
N ILE A 8 -3.20 -10.39 19.00
CA ILE A 8 -3.55 -9.95 17.64
C ILE A 8 -2.69 -8.75 17.20
N MET A 9 -2.49 -7.79 18.09
CA MET A 9 -1.74 -6.55 17.84
C MET A 9 -0.22 -6.73 17.80
N GLY A 10 0.29 -7.94 18.05
CA GLY A 10 1.73 -8.23 18.10
C GLY A 10 2.42 -7.71 19.37
N TYR A 11 1.66 -7.16 20.33
CA TYR A 11 2.19 -6.85 21.64
C TYR A 11 2.37 -8.15 22.41
N GLY A 12 3.63 -8.55 22.62
CA GLY A 12 3.98 -9.72 23.43
C GLY A 12 3.35 -9.59 24.81
N ALA A 13 2.26 -10.34 25.03
CA ALA A 13 1.53 -10.31 26.27
C ALA A 13 2.03 -11.49 27.10
N ASP A 14 2.76 -11.22 28.17
CA ASP A 14 3.31 -12.23 29.08
C ASP A 14 2.20 -12.84 29.96
N PHE A 15 1.20 -13.44 29.33
CA PHE A 15 0.14 -14.17 30.00
C PHE A 15 0.23 -15.64 29.58
N HIS A 16 0.54 -16.48 30.56
CA HIS A 16 0.74 -17.91 30.36
C HIS A 16 -0.55 -18.68 30.64
N VAL A 17 -1.14 -19.26 29.60
CA VAL A 17 -2.31 -20.13 29.74
C VAL A 17 -1.88 -21.50 30.26
N GLN A 18 -2.40 -21.88 31.43
CA GLN A 18 -2.00 -23.11 32.13
C GLN A 18 -2.72 -24.36 31.60
N THR A 19 -3.90 -24.21 31.02
CA THR A 19 -4.72 -25.34 30.55
C THR A 19 -4.31 -25.80 29.15
N ALA A 20 -4.36 -27.11 28.90
CA ALA A 20 -4.00 -27.69 27.60
C ALA A 20 -4.90 -27.15 26.46
N ALA A 21 -6.21 -27.09 26.69
CA ALA A 21 -7.17 -26.53 25.72
C ALA A 21 -6.88 -25.03 25.42
N GLY A 22 -6.51 -24.26 26.45
CA GLY A 22 -6.21 -22.85 26.29
C GLY A 22 -4.90 -22.58 25.54
N ARG A 23 -3.89 -23.46 25.67
CA ARG A 23 -2.68 -23.42 24.83
C ARG A 23 -2.99 -23.68 23.37
N LEU A 24 -3.87 -24.63 23.06
CA LEU A 24 -4.28 -24.92 21.69
C LEU A 24 -4.99 -23.70 21.07
N LEU A 25 -5.91 -23.07 21.81
CA LEU A 25 -6.56 -21.83 21.36
C LEU A 25 -5.56 -20.69 21.15
N THR A 26 -4.56 -20.57 22.02
CA THR A 26 -3.49 -19.57 21.89
C THR A 26 -2.68 -19.74 20.61
N VAL A 27 -2.32 -20.98 20.27
CA VAL A 27 -1.61 -21.29 19.02
C VAL A 27 -2.47 -20.93 17.81
N GLY A 28 -3.76 -21.29 17.82
CA GLY A 28 -4.70 -20.92 16.77
C GLY A 28 -4.84 -19.40 16.61
N LEU A 29 -4.92 -18.67 17.73
CA LEU A 29 -5.00 -17.21 17.73
C LEU A 29 -3.72 -16.56 17.19
N HIS A 30 -2.55 -17.10 17.54
CA HIS A 30 -1.28 -16.63 17.00
C HIS A 30 -1.17 -16.86 15.49
N MET A 31 -1.56 -18.04 15.02
CA MET A 31 -1.59 -18.32 13.58
C MET A 31 -2.53 -17.37 12.84
N LEU A 32 -3.73 -17.13 13.39
CA LEU A 32 -4.69 -16.17 12.81
C LEU A 32 -4.11 -14.75 12.75
N SER A 33 -3.50 -14.28 13.85
CA SER A 33 -2.85 -12.97 13.90
C SER A 33 -1.76 -12.84 12.83
N LEU A 34 -0.89 -13.84 12.68
CA LEU A 34 0.15 -13.85 11.65
C LEU A 34 -0.44 -13.77 10.24
N VAL A 35 -1.47 -14.58 9.93
CA VAL A 35 -2.13 -14.54 8.63
C VAL A 35 -2.71 -13.16 8.34
N LEU A 36 -3.40 -12.53 9.32
CA LEU A 36 -3.98 -11.20 9.14
C LEU A 36 -2.92 -10.14 8.81
N VAL A 37 -1.82 -10.13 9.56
CA VAL A 37 -0.71 -9.18 9.34
C VAL A 37 -0.06 -9.39 7.98
N VAL A 38 0.21 -10.64 7.61
CA VAL A 38 0.82 -10.98 6.32
C VAL A 38 -0.11 -10.59 5.17
N THR A 39 -1.40 -10.91 5.24
CA THR A 39 -2.38 -10.55 4.20
C THR A 39 -2.53 -9.05 4.06
N TYR A 40 -2.61 -8.30 5.16
CA TYR A 40 -2.67 -6.84 5.12
C TYR A 40 -1.42 -6.24 4.46
N THR A 41 -0.25 -6.73 4.85
CA THR A 41 1.04 -6.27 4.30
C THR A 41 1.17 -6.61 2.81
N ALA A 42 0.81 -7.82 2.41
CA ALA A 42 0.84 -8.25 1.02
C ALA A 42 -0.14 -7.45 0.15
N ASN A 43 -1.35 -7.18 0.64
CA ASN A 43 -2.34 -6.37 -0.07
C ASN A 43 -1.85 -4.93 -0.24
N LEU A 44 -1.30 -4.34 0.81
CA LEU A 44 -0.72 -2.99 0.75
C LEU A 44 0.47 -2.94 -0.21
N ALA A 45 1.37 -3.92 -0.16
CA ALA A 45 2.51 -4.00 -1.07
C ALA A 45 2.07 -4.20 -2.53
N SER A 46 1.03 -5.02 -2.76
CA SER A 46 0.42 -5.20 -4.08
C SER A 46 -0.16 -3.89 -4.60
N ASP A 47 -0.86 -3.13 -3.75
CA ASP A 47 -1.41 -1.84 -4.14
C ASP A 47 -0.28 -0.86 -4.49
N LEU A 48 0.72 -0.73 -3.63
CA LEU A 48 1.88 0.14 -3.85
C LEU A 48 2.68 -0.19 -5.12
N THR A 49 2.79 -1.47 -5.47
CA THR A 49 3.48 -1.93 -6.69
C THR A 49 2.60 -1.85 -7.94
N THR A 50 1.28 -1.91 -7.77
CA THR A 50 0.31 -1.82 -8.87
C THR A 50 -0.06 -0.37 -9.20
N ILE A 51 0.25 0.60 -8.34
CA ILE A 51 0.20 2.03 -8.68
C ILE A 51 1.21 2.28 -9.82
N LYS A 52 0.76 2.02 -11.05
CA LYS A 52 1.38 2.51 -12.27
C LYS A 52 1.33 4.03 -12.18
N SER A 53 2.43 4.69 -12.53
CA SER A 53 2.44 6.12 -12.79
C SER A 53 1.46 6.41 -13.94
N ASN A 54 0.20 6.71 -13.64
CA ASN A 54 -0.84 7.05 -14.63
C ASN A 54 -0.53 8.36 -15.39
N TYR A 55 0.60 9.01 -15.07
CA TYR A 55 1.12 10.22 -15.68
C TYR A 55 2.02 9.97 -16.90
N PHE A 56 1.81 8.88 -17.65
CA PHE A 56 2.38 8.81 -18.99
C PHE A 56 1.58 9.72 -19.95
N ILE A 57 2.31 10.55 -20.69
CA ILE A 57 1.79 11.41 -21.77
C ILE A 57 1.67 10.51 -23.00
N SER A 58 0.44 10.17 -23.39
CA SER A 58 0.22 9.34 -24.58
C SER A 58 0.10 10.18 -25.87
N GLY A 59 -0.10 11.49 -25.76
CA GLY A 59 -0.33 12.38 -26.90
C GLY A 59 -0.73 13.80 -26.49
N ILE A 60 -0.82 14.70 -27.48
CA ILE A 60 -1.10 16.14 -27.32
C ILE A 60 -2.41 16.41 -26.56
N ASP A 61 -3.41 15.53 -26.72
CA ASP A 61 -4.70 15.67 -26.05
C ASP A 61 -4.59 15.61 -24.52
N ASN A 62 -3.59 14.90 -23.99
CA ASN A 62 -3.35 14.85 -22.55
C ASN A 62 -2.79 16.18 -22.01
N ILE A 63 -2.12 16.96 -22.87
CA ILE A 63 -1.58 18.28 -22.54
C ILE A 63 -2.71 19.31 -22.54
N ILE A 64 -3.55 19.29 -23.58
CA ILE A 64 -4.71 20.19 -23.71
C ILE A 64 -5.72 19.96 -22.57
N ASN A 65 -5.95 18.70 -22.19
CA ASN A 65 -6.85 18.34 -21.09
C ASN A 65 -6.25 18.56 -19.69
N GLY A 66 -5.08 19.21 -19.56
CA GLY A 66 -4.56 19.67 -18.27
C GLY A 66 -3.99 18.57 -17.37
N LYS A 67 -3.58 17.42 -17.93
CA LYS A 67 -2.94 16.33 -17.17
C LYS A 67 -1.57 16.73 -16.59
N ILE A 68 -1.01 17.85 -17.05
CA ILE A 68 0.27 18.41 -16.63
C ILE A 68 0.09 19.93 -16.43
N PRO A 69 0.63 20.53 -15.36
CA PRO A 69 0.63 21.99 -15.22
C PRO A 69 1.49 22.65 -16.31
N TYR A 70 0.94 23.68 -16.96
CA TYR A 70 1.58 24.43 -18.05
C TYR A 70 2.97 25.00 -17.69
N SER A 71 3.26 25.18 -16.40
CA SER A 71 4.58 25.62 -15.91
C SER A 71 5.74 24.64 -16.19
N ARG A 72 5.46 23.39 -16.59
CA ARG A 72 6.48 22.37 -16.89
C ARG A 72 6.63 22.05 -18.39
N ILE A 73 5.92 22.74 -19.26
CA ILE A 73 5.95 22.51 -20.71
C ILE A 73 6.42 23.79 -21.38
N GLY A 74 7.40 23.67 -22.27
CA GLY A 74 7.91 24.76 -23.08
C GLY A 74 8.43 24.22 -24.40
N ILE A 75 8.44 25.07 -25.42
CA ILE A 75 9.08 24.81 -26.71
C ILE A 75 10.41 25.57 -26.76
N VAL A 76 11.34 25.08 -27.57
CA VAL A 76 12.61 25.80 -27.81
C VAL A 76 12.30 27.03 -28.66
N THR A 77 12.67 28.20 -28.16
CA THR A 77 12.54 29.49 -28.87
C THR A 77 13.42 29.52 -30.11
N GLU A 78 12.95 30.16 -31.19
CA GLU A 78 13.63 30.20 -32.51
C GLU A 78 13.71 28.85 -33.23
N SER A 79 12.82 27.92 -32.90
CA SER A 79 12.67 26.66 -33.64
C SER A 79 11.49 26.71 -34.60
N SER A 80 11.52 25.86 -35.63
CA SER A 80 10.40 25.69 -36.57
C SER A 80 9.10 25.17 -35.93
N LEU A 81 9.10 24.93 -34.61
CA LEU A 81 7.93 24.52 -33.82
C LEU A 81 7.15 25.72 -33.26
N GLU A 82 7.69 26.93 -33.33
CA GLU A 82 7.02 28.17 -32.89
C GLU A 82 6.04 28.71 -33.94
N ASP A 83 6.24 28.35 -35.21
CA ASP A 83 5.42 28.78 -36.37
C ASP A 83 4.18 27.88 -36.64
N PHE A 84 3.91 26.87 -35.79
CA PHE A 84 2.75 25.97 -35.87
C PHE A 84 1.73 26.24 -34.76
#